data_AF-A0A1C5NM33-F1
#
_entry.id   AF-A0A1C5NM33-F1
#
_cell.length_a   1.000
_cell.length_b   1.000
_cell.length_c   1.000
_cell.angle_alpha   90.00
_cell.angle_beta   90.00
_cell.angle_gamma   90.00
#
_symmetry.space_group_name_H-M   'P 1'
#
loop_
_entity.id
_entity.type
_entity.pdbx_description
1 polymer ?
#
loop_
_entity_poly.entity_id
_entity_poly.type
_entity_poly.pdbx_seq_one_letter_code
_entity_poly.pdbx_strand_id
1 'polypeptide(L)'
;MSDKSERIFQSLSDISDQKVDEAARRPAGKRPAPHWRRWTALAACLCLVAGAAVWYLPRMGGNFSNNGLGGSGVDGVTNFMSYAGPVFPLTLAEENGAVTAQREITLDFQPWVPRWISNEEMAAEEAAWGEESYDKILSDLRESFPDGGYSSRSTDLLIRDRYVLTNHSDQEQRVQVLYPFVSSLRDLTKRMPTLSADGEELETVLHPGGYSGGFQDTEGQTDGERLNLRELDSWEAYRDLLSDGSYLEGALGDYPDLTGVPVTVYRFTDPWGPEQDEKADLPNPTLRVEFELDYDRTTVLSYGFHGGFYDREAGIMGQSFSIPQEWERDHDRPYYLIVLGDDVANMTTQGYNTGGWDTDKKIEAGVDIQRYESDLDTALRDAAALLYETDMERWSKDLWGLRHPAQATVDFEMYYGLLCGYLMSYGLLSEDPAERYETGWLEEVDFEVADRVCYLEGEVTIPAGGTVEVTAQLAKNASFDFYCAHTENEGVYGYDLVTRLGSALTFTGQSAVLEDREQIEIVRQNFGFEPESGIRTVELNPEEEHYYLAVRRVETEE
;
A
#
# COMPACT_ATOMS: atom_id res chain seq x y z
N MET A 1 -3.01 -15.85 27.50
CA MET A 1 -2.61 -17.00 26.70
C MET A 1 -3.82 -17.90 26.57
N SER A 2 -4.30 -18.04 25.34
CA SER A 2 -5.54 -18.73 24.99
C SER A 2 -5.16 -20.13 24.50
N ASP A 3 -5.95 -21.16 24.81
CA ASP A 3 -5.74 -22.54 24.30
C ASP A 3 -5.67 -22.61 22.75
N LYS A 4 -6.08 -21.54 22.05
CA LYS A 4 -5.98 -21.37 20.60
C LYS A 4 -4.52 -21.13 20.13
N SER A 5 -3.70 -20.41 20.90
CA SER A 5 -2.30 -20.10 20.54
C SER A 5 -1.36 -21.29 20.74
N GLU A 6 -1.62 -22.15 21.73
CA GLU A 6 -0.81 -23.37 21.97
C GLU A 6 -0.97 -24.42 20.85
N ARG A 7 -2.11 -24.42 20.14
CA ARG A 7 -2.44 -25.47 19.16
C ARG A 7 -1.95 -25.18 17.75
N ILE A 8 -1.92 -23.90 17.34
CA ILE A 8 -1.32 -23.46 16.07
C ILE A 8 0.21 -23.61 16.16
N PHE A 9 0.81 -23.31 17.32
CA PHE A 9 2.21 -23.56 17.57
C PHE A 9 2.56 -25.06 17.57
N GLN A 10 1.71 -25.92 18.16
CA GLN A 10 1.90 -27.38 18.12
C GLN A 10 1.85 -27.98 16.70
N SER A 11 1.15 -27.36 15.74
CA SER A 11 1.22 -27.78 14.33
C SER A 11 2.47 -27.30 13.60
N LEU A 12 3.16 -26.28 14.12
CA LEU A 12 4.36 -25.68 13.52
C LEU A 12 5.67 -26.13 14.18
N SER A 13 5.63 -26.70 15.39
CA SER A 13 6.83 -26.92 16.22
C SER A 13 7.35 -28.35 16.34
N ASP A 14 6.97 -29.29 15.46
CA ASP A 14 7.39 -30.70 15.56
C ASP A 14 8.82 -30.95 15.02
N ILE A 15 9.80 -30.18 15.51
CA ILE A 15 11.25 -30.49 15.51
C ILE A 15 11.85 -30.14 16.89
N SER A 16 11.83 -31.16 17.77
CA SER A 16 12.58 -31.37 19.02
C SER A 16 12.71 -30.23 20.06
N ASP A 17 11.81 -30.27 21.05
CA ASP A 17 11.92 -29.53 22.31
C ASP A 17 12.90 -30.17 23.31
N GLN A 18 13.84 -29.38 23.81
CA GLN A 18 14.30 -29.55 25.18
C GLN A 18 14.50 -28.18 25.86
N LYS A 19 13.63 -27.93 26.85
CA LYS A 19 13.54 -26.78 27.77
C LYS A 19 12.76 -25.62 27.12
N VAL A 20 11.62 -25.18 27.66
CA VAL A 20 11.53 -24.51 28.97
C VAL A 20 10.15 -24.74 29.61
N ASP A 21 10.17 -25.30 30.81
CA ASP A 21 9.04 -25.49 31.71
C ASP A 21 9.28 -24.57 32.91
N GLU A 22 8.79 -23.31 32.87
CA GLU A 22 8.63 -22.45 34.06
C GLU A 22 7.94 -21.10 33.74
N ALA A 23 6.65 -21.12 33.38
CA ALA A 23 5.81 -19.90 33.47
C ALA A 23 4.31 -20.18 33.73
N ALA A 24 3.94 -21.42 34.05
CA ALA A 24 2.60 -21.74 34.52
C ALA A 24 2.42 -21.23 35.96
N ARG A 25 1.82 -20.03 36.13
CA ARG A 25 0.95 -19.63 37.26
C ARG A 25 0.50 -18.17 37.13
N ARG A 26 -0.76 -17.94 36.71
CA ARG A 26 -1.78 -17.12 37.41
C ARG A 26 -3.12 -17.09 36.64
N PRO A 27 -4.26 -16.84 37.34
CA PRO A 27 -5.55 -17.46 37.02
C PRO A 27 -6.48 -16.63 36.11
N ALA A 28 -7.43 -17.36 35.51
CA ALA A 28 -8.46 -16.91 34.59
C ALA A 28 -9.46 -15.90 35.19
N GLY A 29 -9.68 -14.79 34.48
CA GLY A 29 -10.82 -13.89 34.64
C GLY A 29 -11.69 -13.94 33.39
N LYS A 30 -12.96 -14.34 33.54
CA LYS A 30 -13.96 -14.41 32.47
C LYS A 30 -14.28 -13.01 31.93
N ARG A 31 -14.24 -12.80 30.61
CA ARG A 31 -14.84 -11.63 29.93
C ARG A 31 -16.16 -12.04 29.26
N PRO A 32 -17.20 -11.18 29.26
CA PRO A 32 -18.49 -11.47 28.64
C PRO A 32 -18.46 -11.25 27.12
N ALA A 33 -19.24 -12.03 26.36
CA ALA A 33 -19.37 -11.95 24.91
C ALA A 33 -20.17 -10.70 24.47
N PRO A 34 -19.78 -10.00 23.39
CA PRO A 34 -20.55 -8.92 22.80
C PRO A 34 -21.64 -9.45 21.86
N HIS A 35 -22.80 -8.80 21.88
CA HIS A 35 -24.03 -9.24 21.22
C HIS A 35 -24.20 -8.52 19.88
N TRP A 36 -23.71 -9.11 18.79
CA TRP A 36 -23.78 -8.53 17.45
C TRP A 36 -25.06 -8.95 16.72
N ARG A 37 -26.06 -8.08 16.74
CA ARG A 37 -27.17 -8.10 15.77
C ARG A 37 -27.54 -6.65 15.49
N ARG A 38 -27.33 -6.19 14.24
CA ARG A 38 -28.12 -5.14 13.50
C ARG A 38 -27.35 -4.25 12.50
N TRP A 39 -26.29 -4.70 11.81
CA TRP A 39 -25.65 -3.85 10.78
C TRP A 39 -25.42 -4.48 9.39
N THR A 40 -26.00 -5.65 9.11
CA THR A 40 -25.90 -6.28 7.78
C THR A 40 -26.69 -5.58 6.66
N ALA A 41 -27.46 -4.53 6.95
CA ALA A 41 -28.35 -3.89 5.97
C ALA A 41 -27.80 -2.59 5.34
N LEU A 42 -26.64 -2.08 5.75
CA LEU A 42 -26.12 -0.79 5.26
C LEU A 42 -25.01 -0.91 4.20
N ALA A 43 -24.38 -2.07 4.06
CA ALA A 43 -23.34 -2.31 3.05
C ALA A 43 -23.92 -2.46 1.62
N ALA A 44 -25.12 -3.05 1.47
CA ALA A 44 -25.69 -3.38 0.16
C ALA A 44 -26.19 -2.17 -0.66
N CYS A 45 -26.46 -1.01 -0.04
CA CYS A 45 -26.94 0.18 -0.77
C CYS A 45 -25.82 1.10 -1.28
N LEU A 46 -24.57 0.90 -0.82
CA LEU A 46 -23.42 1.70 -1.27
C LEU A 46 -22.81 1.16 -2.58
N CYS A 47 -22.88 -0.15 -2.82
CA CYS A 47 -22.33 -0.77 -4.04
C CYS A 47 -23.05 -0.34 -5.33
N LEU A 48 -24.36 -0.04 -5.27
CA LEU A 48 -25.12 0.38 -6.46
C LEU A 48 -24.98 1.87 -6.81
N VAL A 49 -24.52 2.72 -5.88
CA VAL A 49 -24.24 4.14 -6.17
C VAL A 49 -22.75 4.36 -6.51
N ALA A 50 -21.85 3.51 -5.99
CA ALA A 50 -20.43 3.54 -6.35
C ALA A 50 -20.16 3.17 -7.82
N GLY A 51 -20.93 2.25 -8.42
CA GLY A 51 -20.70 1.81 -9.81
C GLY A 51 -20.97 2.86 -10.89
N ALA A 52 -21.76 3.90 -10.60
CA ALA A 52 -22.11 4.95 -11.57
C ALA A 52 -21.57 6.35 -11.21
N ALA A 53 -21.14 6.58 -9.96
CA ALA A 53 -20.62 7.87 -9.50
C ALA A 53 -19.08 8.00 -9.58
N VAL A 54 -18.35 6.89 -9.81
CA VAL A 54 -16.88 6.86 -9.97
C VAL A 54 -16.39 7.58 -11.24
N TRP A 55 -17.29 7.93 -12.17
CA TRP A 55 -16.92 8.48 -13.47
C TRP A 55 -16.84 10.03 -13.57
N TYR A 56 -17.12 10.78 -12.50
CA TYR A 56 -17.34 12.25 -12.63
C TYR A 56 -16.61 13.18 -11.65
N LEU A 57 -15.59 12.71 -10.92
CA LEU A 57 -14.79 13.60 -10.05
C LEU A 57 -13.27 13.45 -10.27
N PRO A 58 -12.52 14.56 -10.41
CA PRO A 58 -11.07 14.51 -10.45
C PRO A 58 -10.51 14.16 -9.06
N ARG A 59 -9.52 13.25 -9.04
CA ARG A 59 -8.56 12.98 -7.95
C ARG A 59 -9.13 13.03 -6.51
N MET A 60 -9.55 11.88 -6.00
CA MET A 60 -9.39 11.50 -4.59
C MET A 60 -9.02 10.01 -4.52
N GLY A 61 -7.74 9.72 -4.63
CA GLY A 61 -7.18 8.49 -4.06
C GLY A 61 -7.04 8.74 -2.56
N GLY A 62 -8.13 8.50 -1.84
CA GLY A 62 -8.22 8.65 -0.39
C GLY A 62 -9.40 7.82 0.07
N ASN A 63 -9.14 6.91 1.01
CA ASN A 63 -10.17 6.13 1.67
C ASN A 63 -11.26 7.09 2.18
N PHE A 64 -12.51 6.90 1.76
CA PHE A 64 -13.66 7.54 2.40
C PHE A 64 -13.91 6.83 3.73
N SER A 65 -13.03 7.08 4.70
CA SER A 65 -13.34 6.94 6.12
C SER A 65 -13.01 8.28 6.76
N ASN A 66 -14.01 8.86 7.39
CA ASN A 66 -13.99 10.05 8.20
C ASN A 66 -12.70 10.09 9.07
N ASN A 67 -11.64 10.79 8.62
CA ASN A 67 -10.47 11.03 9.45
C ASN A 67 -10.95 11.86 10.64
N GLY A 68 -10.95 11.22 11.80
CA GLY A 68 -11.41 11.80 13.06
C GLY A 68 -10.73 13.13 13.31
N LEU A 69 -11.54 14.18 13.42
CA LEU A 69 -11.16 15.42 14.09
C LEU A 69 -10.72 15.10 15.52
N GLY A 70 -9.41 15.13 15.80
CA GLY A 70 -8.95 15.24 17.18
C GLY A 70 -7.66 14.50 17.54
N GLY A 71 -6.52 14.96 17.01
CA GLY A 71 -5.22 14.75 17.64
C GLY A 71 -4.78 16.03 18.34
N SER A 72 -4.77 16.05 19.68
CA SER A 72 -4.27 17.16 20.49
C SER A 72 -2.75 17.27 20.36
N GLY A 73 -2.28 17.97 19.34
CA GLY A 73 -0.91 18.43 19.17
C GLY A 73 -0.80 19.93 19.45
N VAL A 74 0.27 20.33 20.11
CA VAL A 74 0.55 21.70 20.58
C VAL A 74 0.56 22.70 19.41
N ASP A 75 0.01 23.90 19.62
CA ASP A 75 -0.01 25.02 18.65
C ASP A 75 1.33 25.16 17.89
N GLY A 76 1.32 24.93 16.57
CA GLY A 76 2.35 25.44 15.66
C GLY A 76 3.01 24.46 14.68
N VAL A 77 2.73 23.16 14.70
CA VAL A 77 3.38 22.18 13.79
C VAL A 77 2.36 21.55 12.83
N THR A 78 2.81 21.33 11.60
CA THR A 78 2.13 20.99 10.35
C THR A 78 1.27 19.72 10.36
N ASN A 79 0.14 19.71 11.06
CA ASN A 79 -0.84 18.63 10.93
C ASN A 79 -1.65 18.81 9.64
N PHE A 80 -1.30 18.03 8.61
CA PHE A 80 -2.07 17.91 7.37
C PHE A 80 -2.98 16.67 7.42
N MET A 81 -4.13 16.71 6.74
CA MET A 81 -5.04 15.55 6.68
C MET A 81 -4.45 14.36 5.91
N SER A 82 -3.62 14.63 4.90
CA SER A 82 -2.79 13.65 4.21
C SER A 82 -1.33 13.99 4.44
N TYR A 83 -0.58 13.03 4.98
CA TYR A 83 0.83 13.20 5.31
C TYR A 83 1.70 12.29 4.46
N ALA A 84 2.58 12.88 3.65
CA ALA A 84 3.37 12.13 2.69
C ALA A 84 4.67 11.52 3.28
N GLY A 85 4.89 11.65 4.60
CA GLY A 85 6.16 11.28 5.26
C GLY A 85 7.31 12.27 5.03
N PRO A 86 8.41 12.17 5.80
CA PRO A 86 9.61 12.97 5.58
C PRO A 86 10.50 12.40 4.47
N VAL A 87 11.41 13.22 3.95
CA VAL A 87 12.57 12.72 3.19
C VAL A 87 13.60 12.18 4.19
N PHE A 88 13.98 10.91 4.04
CA PHE A 88 14.96 10.25 4.89
C PHE A 88 16.39 10.47 4.39
N PRO A 89 17.40 10.47 5.27
CA PRO A 89 18.79 10.42 4.87
C PRO A 89 19.19 9.02 4.37
N LEU A 90 20.22 8.96 3.51
CA LEU A 90 20.94 7.73 3.19
C LEU A 90 21.46 7.07 4.47
N THR A 91 21.51 5.74 4.48
CA THR A 91 22.11 4.94 5.55
C THR A 91 23.02 3.85 4.98
N LEU A 92 23.71 3.12 5.87
CA LEU A 92 24.44 1.90 5.53
C LEU A 92 23.67 0.71 6.07
N ALA A 93 23.71 -0.42 5.35
CA ALA A 93 23.14 -1.68 5.85
C ALA A 93 23.84 -2.17 7.13
N GLU A 94 25.14 -1.90 7.24
CA GLU A 94 25.93 -2.19 8.44
C GLU A 94 26.68 -0.92 8.89
N GLU A 95 26.75 -0.70 10.21
CA GLU A 95 27.53 0.42 10.77
C GLU A 95 28.99 0.35 10.34
N ASN A 96 29.52 1.47 9.83
CA ASN A 96 30.93 1.58 9.46
C ASN A 96 31.55 2.87 10.00
N GLY A 97 32.23 2.76 11.14
CA GLY A 97 32.89 3.89 11.80
C GLY A 97 34.07 4.51 11.03
N ALA A 98 34.54 3.89 9.94
CA ALA A 98 35.56 4.46 9.06
C ALA A 98 34.98 5.39 7.99
N VAL A 99 33.66 5.40 7.79
CA VAL A 99 33.00 6.18 6.75
C VAL A 99 32.17 7.31 7.37
N THR A 100 32.34 8.52 6.86
CA THR A 100 31.50 9.67 7.21
C THR A 100 30.89 10.29 5.97
N ALA A 101 29.80 11.03 6.13
CA ALA A 101 29.13 11.71 5.02
C ALA A 101 29.07 13.24 5.21
N GLN A 102 29.14 13.97 4.10
CA GLN A 102 28.58 15.32 3.97
C GLN A 102 27.35 15.23 3.08
N ARG A 103 26.22 15.82 3.49
CA ARG A 103 24.95 15.78 2.76
C ARG A 103 24.59 17.16 2.22
N GLU A 104 24.10 17.21 1.00
CA GLU A 104 23.49 18.40 0.39
C GLU A 104 22.18 17.97 -0.29
N ILE A 105 21.06 18.51 0.16
CA ILE A 105 19.75 18.21 -0.43
C ILE A 105 19.22 19.40 -1.22
N THR A 106 18.83 19.17 -2.47
CA THR A 106 18.14 20.16 -3.31
C THR A 106 16.64 19.88 -3.31
N LEU A 107 15.87 20.91 -2.95
CA LEU A 107 14.41 20.97 -3.03
C LEU A 107 14.03 21.72 -4.31
N ASP A 108 13.73 20.98 -5.38
CA ASP A 108 13.45 21.53 -6.70
C ASP A 108 11.94 21.54 -7.03
N PHE A 109 11.38 22.74 -7.13
CA PHE A 109 9.98 23.01 -7.46
C PHE A 109 9.67 23.04 -8.96
N GLN A 110 10.52 22.47 -9.82
CA GLN A 110 10.25 22.34 -11.26
C GLN A 110 8.84 21.79 -11.55
N PRO A 111 8.31 20.76 -10.86
CA PRO A 111 6.99 20.21 -11.17
C PRO A 111 5.83 21.19 -10.92
N TRP A 112 6.09 22.27 -10.18
CA TRP A 112 5.09 23.31 -9.92
C TRP A 112 4.89 24.24 -11.11
N VAL A 113 5.89 24.36 -11.98
CA VAL A 113 5.83 25.14 -13.22
C VAL A 113 4.79 24.50 -14.16
N PRO A 114 3.77 25.24 -14.62
CA PRO A 114 2.81 24.72 -15.60
C PRO A 114 3.49 24.22 -16.87
N ARG A 115 3.13 23.02 -17.31
CA ARG A 115 3.59 22.41 -18.56
C ARG A 115 2.39 22.09 -19.44
N TRP A 116 2.43 22.52 -20.70
CA TRP A 116 1.46 22.10 -21.71
C TRP A 116 1.77 20.67 -22.17
N ILE A 117 0.79 19.79 -22.10
CA ILE A 117 0.84 18.43 -22.63
C ILE A 117 -0.08 18.40 -23.86
N SER A 118 0.50 18.16 -25.05
CA SER A 118 -0.30 18.15 -26.29
C SER A 118 -0.93 16.79 -26.58
N ASN A 119 -1.97 16.79 -27.42
CA ASN A 119 -2.60 15.55 -27.89
C ASN A 119 -1.61 14.67 -28.66
N GLU A 120 -0.68 15.27 -29.41
CA GLU A 120 0.37 14.53 -30.11
C GLU A 120 1.35 13.86 -29.16
N GLU A 121 1.71 14.51 -28.05
CA GLU A 121 2.59 13.92 -27.02
C GLU A 121 1.91 12.71 -26.38
N MET A 122 0.66 12.87 -25.92
CA MET A 122 -0.11 11.77 -25.34
C MET A 122 -0.32 10.62 -26.34
N ALA A 123 -0.65 10.93 -27.60
CA ALA A 123 -0.83 9.92 -28.63
C ALA A 123 0.46 9.15 -28.93
N ALA A 124 1.61 9.83 -28.90
CA ALA A 124 2.91 9.21 -29.12
C ALA A 124 3.30 8.28 -27.96
N GLU A 125 3.03 8.70 -26.72
CA GLU A 125 3.27 7.88 -25.53
C GLU A 125 2.40 6.62 -25.53
N GLU A 126 1.09 6.75 -25.77
CA GLU A 126 0.18 5.61 -25.83
C GLU A 126 0.54 4.64 -26.97
N ALA A 127 0.81 5.17 -28.17
CA ALA A 127 1.15 4.37 -29.34
C ALA A 127 2.49 3.63 -29.21
N ALA A 128 3.37 4.04 -28.28
CA ALA A 128 4.63 3.35 -28.03
C ALA A 128 4.43 1.99 -27.35
N TRP A 129 3.31 1.79 -26.65
CA TRP A 129 3.03 0.59 -25.85
C TRP A 129 1.75 -0.15 -26.26
N GLY A 130 0.87 0.50 -27.04
CA GLY A 130 -0.40 -0.06 -27.49
C GLY A 130 -0.35 -0.71 -28.89
N GLU A 131 -1.34 -1.57 -29.16
CA GLU A 131 -1.60 -2.08 -30.52
C GLU A 131 -2.44 -1.10 -31.37
N GLU A 132 -3.01 -0.09 -30.73
CA GLU A 132 -3.86 0.91 -31.36
C GLU A 132 -3.01 1.91 -32.18
N SER A 133 -3.50 2.30 -33.35
CA SER A 133 -2.75 3.22 -34.19
C SER A 133 -2.75 4.64 -33.61
N TYR A 134 -1.59 5.29 -33.69
CA TYR A 134 -1.41 6.71 -33.34
C TYR A 134 -2.53 7.61 -33.87
N ASP A 135 -2.94 7.42 -35.14
CA ASP A 135 -3.99 8.22 -35.77
C ASP A 135 -5.36 8.07 -35.08
N LYS A 136 -5.67 6.88 -34.56
CA LYS A 136 -6.91 6.63 -33.83
C LYS A 136 -6.85 7.26 -32.44
N ILE A 137 -5.78 7.02 -31.69
CA ILE A 137 -5.57 7.62 -30.37
C ILE A 137 -5.64 9.15 -30.46
N LEU A 138 -4.94 9.74 -31.43
CA LEU A 138 -4.95 11.18 -31.65
C LEU A 138 -6.34 11.72 -32.03
N SER A 139 -7.14 10.96 -32.77
CA SER A 139 -8.52 11.33 -33.09
C SER A 139 -9.38 11.38 -31.82
N ASP A 140 -9.27 10.37 -30.96
CA ASP A 140 -10.05 10.26 -29.73
C ASP A 140 -9.61 11.34 -28.72
N LEU A 141 -8.31 11.65 -28.65
CA LEU A 141 -7.78 12.76 -27.85
C LEU A 141 -8.25 14.13 -28.36
N ARG A 142 -8.42 14.32 -29.67
CA ARG A 142 -8.97 15.58 -30.21
C ARG A 142 -10.43 15.80 -29.87
N GLU A 143 -11.19 14.74 -29.66
CA GLU A 143 -12.56 14.84 -29.15
C GLU A 143 -12.57 15.20 -27.66
N SER A 144 -11.68 14.57 -26.88
CA SER A 144 -11.59 14.79 -25.43
C SER A 144 -10.95 16.14 -25.07
N PHE A 145 -9.95 16.57 -25.84
CA PHE A 145 -9.15 17.78 -25.65
C PHE A 145 -9.16 18.61 -26.96
N PRO A 146 -10.27 19.31 -27.26
CA PRO A 146 -10.43 20.05 -28.52
C PRO A 146 -9.44 21.22 -28.68
N ASP A 147 -8.86 21.70 -27.57
CA ASP A 147 -7.84 22.76 -27.57
C ASP A 147 -6.42 22.24 -27.90
N GLY A 148 -6.29 20.95 -28.21
CA GLY A 148 -5.03 20.32 -28.63
C GLY A 148 -4.15 19.82 -27.50
N GLY A 149 -4.65 19.83 -26.26
CA GLY A 149 -3.93 19.39 -25.08
C GLY A 149 -4.51 19.97 -23.79
N TYR A 150 -3.76 19.89 -22.70
CA TYR A 150 -4.08 20.53 -21.43
C TYR A 150 -2.83 21.02 -20.69
N SER A 151 -3.00 22.01 -19.82
CA SER A 151 -1.95 22.44 -18.89
C SER A 151 -1.94 21.52 -17.68
N SER A 152 -0.78 20.93 -17.39
CA SER A 152 -0.55 20.06 -16.25
C SER A 152 0.50 20.67 -15.32
N ARG A 153 0.30 20.46 -14.02
CA ARG A 153 1.25 20.83 -12.97
C ARG A 153 1.08 19.87 -11.80
N SER A 154 2.18 19.63 -11.10
CA SER A 154 2.20 18.79 -9.90
C SER A 154 2.48 19.62 -8.66
N THR A 155 2.14 19.07 -7.51
CA THR A 155 2.56 19.56 -6.18
C THR A 155 3.72 18.71 -5.66
N ASP A 156 4.34 17.91 -6.52
CA ASP A 156 5.51 17.13 -6.16
C ASP A 156 6.75 18.03 -6.10
N LEU A 157 7.69 17.62 -5.27
CA LEU A 157 9.01 18.21 -5.12
C LEU A 157 10.03 17.23 -5.70
N LEU A 158 10.86 17.68 -6.65
CA LEU A 158 12.01 16.88 -7.07
C LEU A 158 13.11 17.03 -6.04
N ILE A 159 13.55 15.90 -5.52
CA ILE A 159 14.64 15.83 -4.55
C ILE A 159 15.88 15.32 -5.28
N ARG A 160 16.98 16.06 -5.13
CA ARG A 160 18.33 15.56 -5.38
C ARG A 160 19.08 15.57 -4.06
N ASP A 161 19.33 14.39 -3.51
CA ASP A 161 19.99 14.21 -2.22
C ASP A 161 21.40 13.65 -2.43
N ARG A 162 22.40 14.51 -2.24
CA ARG A 162 23.79 14.27 -2.59
C ARG A 162 24.63 14.04 -1.35
N TYR A 163 25.49 13.04 -1.40
CA TYR A 163 26.35 12.60 -0.31
C TYR A 163 27.79 12.54 -0.79
N VAL A 164 28.72 13.17 -0.08
CA VAL A 164 30.15 12.90 -0.24
C VAL A 164 30.57 11.96 0.88
N LEU A 165 30.71 10.67 0.55
CA LEU A 165 31.18 9.66 1.50
C LEU A 165 32.70 9.71 1.56
N THR A 166 33.26 9.80 2.77
CA THR A 166 34.70 9.86 3.02
C THR A 166 35.15 8.65 3.81
N ASN A 167 36.12 7.91 3.30
CA ASN A 167 36.76 6.79 3.98
C ASN A 167 38.03 7.26 4.69
N HIS A 168 38.06 7.14 6.02
CA HIS A 168 39.19 7.55 6.87
C HIS A 168 40.22 6.45 7.11
N SER A 169 39.99 5.25 6.60
CA SER A 169 40.91 4.12 6.75
C SER A 169 41.97 4.07 5.64
N ASP A 170 43.00 3.26 5.84
CA ASP A 170 44.06 2.97 4.87
C ASP A 170 43.70 1.79 3.93
N GLN A 171 42.47 1.28 4.03
CA GLN A 171 41.93 0.21 3.19
C GLN A 171 40.71 0.71 2.43
N GLU A 172 40.52 0.18 1.23
CA GLU A 172 39.28 0.38 0.49
C GLU A 172 38.09 -0.15 1.28
N GLN A 173 36.98 0.59 1.26
CA GLN A 173 35.74 0.20 1.92
C GLN A 173 34.70 -0.11 0.84
N ARG A 174 34.11 -1.30 0.88
CA ARG A 174 32.95 -1.68 0.07
C ARG A 174 31.75 -1.71 1.00
N VAL A 175 30.76 -0.88 0.75
CA VAL A 175 29.60 -0.69 1.64
C VAL A 175 28.30 -0.84 0.85
N GLN A 176 27.29 -1.38 1.51
CA GLN A 176 25.91 -1.34 1.02
C GLN A 176 25.25 -0.07 1.55
N VAL A 177 24.87 0.81 0.64
CA VAL A 177 24.10 2.02 0.97
C VAL A 177 22.62 1.73 0.78
N LEU A 178 21.78 2.27 1.67
CA LEU A 178 20.33 2.14 1.61
C LEU A 178 19.73 3.54 1.57
N TYR A 179 18.85 3.81 0.61
CA TYR A 179 18.07 5.05 0.56
C TYR A 179 16.61 4.77 0.94
N PRO A 180 16.14 5.21 2.12
CA PRO A 180 14.76 5.00 2.55
C PRO A 180 13.79 5.97 1.86
N PHE A 181 12.60 5.50 1.50
CA PHE A 181 11.52 6.33 0.94
C PHE A 181 10.14 5.75 1.26
N VAL A 182 9.12 6.61 1.34
CA VAL A 182 7.73 6.17 1.58
C VAL A 182 7.03 5.86 0.26
N SER A 183 6.36 4.72 0.18
CA SER A 183 5.51 4.38 -0.96
C SER A 183 4.47 3.31 -0.62
N SER A 184 3.55 3.06 -1.56
CA SER A 184 2.72 1.85 -1.65
C SER A 184 3.14 1.05 -2.90
N LEU A 185 2.63 -0.17 -3.12
CA LEU A 185 3.01 -0.93 -4.32
C LEU A 185 2.39 -0.27 -5.55
N ARG A 186 1.16 0.21 -5.39
CA ARG A 186 0.43 0.95 -6.41
C ARG A 186 1.21 2.18 -6.92
N ASP A 187 1.85 2.91 -6.02
CA ASP A 187 2.55 4.15 -6.35
C ASP A 187 4.07 3.98 -6.52
N LEU A 188 4.59 2.76 -6.36
CA LEU A 188 6.02 2.46 -6.27
C LEU A 188 6.83 3.02 -7.46
N THR A 189 6.43 2.71 -8.70
CA THR A 189 7.13 3.16 -9.90
C THR A 189 7.24 4.69 -9.99
N LYS A 190 6.30 5.44 -9.41
CA LYS A 190 6.33 6.92 -9.41
C LYS A 190 7.20 7.50 -8.30
N ARG A 191 7.48 6.73 -7.25
CA ARG A 191 8.15 7.19 -6.02
C ARG A 191 9.55 6.61 -5.85
N MET A 192 9.85 5.51 -6.55
CA MET A 192 11.14 4.83 -6.45
C MET A 192 12.27 5.80 -6.82
N PRO A 193 13.27 5.96 -5.93
CA PRO A 193 14.46 6.75 -6.24
C PRO A 193 15.31 6.11 -7.33
N THR A 194 16.21 6.89 -7.92
CA THR A 194 17.41 6.36 -8.59
C THR A 194 18.62 6.62 -7.71
N LEU A 195 19.59 5.69 -7.73
CA LEU A 195 20.88 5.83 -7.04
C LEU A 195 22.01 5.87 -8.04
N SER A 196 23.00 6.73 -7.79
CA SER A 196 24.21 6.83 -8.59
C SER A 196 25.44 7.08 -7.72
N ALA A 197 26.59 6.57 -8.17
CA ALA A 197 27.90 6.83 -7.59
C ALA A 197 28.81 7.49 -8.64
N ASP A 198 29.43 8.62 -8.28
CA ASP A 198 30.25 9.46 -9.17
C ASP A 198 29.58 9.77 -10.53
N GLY A 199 28.24 9.85 -10.54
CA GLY A 199 27.43 10.14 -11.72
C GLY A 199 27.06 8.91 -12.56
N GLU A 200 27.51 7.71 -12.22
CA GLU A 200 27.09 6.45 -12.83
C GLU A 200 25.96 5.82 -12.02
N GLU A 201 24.88 5.41 -12.68
CA GLU A 201 23.72 4.76 -12.03
C GLU A 201 24.12 3.39 -11.45
N LEU A 202 23.67 3.11 -10.23
CA LEU A 202 23.96 1.85 -9.53
C LEU A 202 22.98 0.76 -9.96
N GLU A 203 23.46 -0.49 -9.99
CA GLU A 203 22.56 -1.64 -9.87
C GLU A 203 21.96 -1.64 -8.46
N THR A 204 20.65 -1.81 -8.37
CA THR A 204 19.92 -1.68 -7.10
C THR A 204 19.01 -2.86 -6.82
N VAL A 205 18.77 -3.09 -5.53
CA VAL A 205 17.78 -4.06 -5.02
C VAL A 205 16.80 -3.30 -4.14
N LEU A 206 15.51 -3.54 -4.34
CA LEU A 206 14.44 -2.91 -3.55
C LEU A 206 14.01 -3.83 -2.42
N HIS A 207 13.98 -3.28 -1.20
CA HIS A 207 13.50 -3.93 0.01
C HIS A 207 12.27 -3.20 0.55
N PRO A 208 11.05 -3.64 0.23
CA PRO A 208 9.84 -3.03 0.78
C PRO A 208 9.63 -3.48 2.24
N GLY A 209 9.40 -2.52 3.15
CA GLY A 209 9.01 -2.86 4.52
C GLY A 209 7.57 -3.37 4.65
N GLY A 210 7.13 -3.64 5.87
CA GLY A 210 5.72 -3.93 6.15
C GLY A 210 4.82 -2.69 6.09
N TYR A 211 3.52 -2.85 6.34
CA TYR A 211 2.64 -1.68 6.54
C TYR A 211 3.16 -0.80 7.69
N SER A 212 3.37 0.49 7.44
CA SER A 212 3.94 1.42 8.42
C SER A 212 2.89 1.98 9.38
N GLY A 213 1.62 1.93 9.00
CA GLY A 213 0.51 2.50 9.76
C GLY A 213 -0.07 1.56 10.81
N GLY A 214 -1.27 1.89 11.24
CA GLY A 214 -2.07 1.04 12.12
C GLY A 214 -3.51 1.01 11.68
N PHE A 215 -4.42 0.78 12.62
CA PHE A 215 -5.84 0.73 12.33
C PHE A 215 -6.61 1.70 13.22
N GLN A 216 -7.82 2.02 12.78
CA GLN A 216 -8.80 2.79 13.53
C GLN A 216 -10.21 2.25 13.29
N ASP A 217 -11.13 2.57 14.20
CA ASP A 217 -12.53 2.19 14.07
C ASP A 217 -13.29 3.11 13.08
N THR A 218 -14.62 2.99 13.02
CA THR A 218 -15.46 3.81 12.15
C THR A 218 -15.60 5.27 12.60
N GLU A 219 -15.21 5.59 13.83
CA GLU A 219 -15.19 6.93 14.41
C GLU A 219 -13.79 7.56 14.42
N GLY A 220 -12.76 6.82 13.99
CA GLY A 220 -11.37 7.25 13.94
C GLY A 220 -10.60 7.05 15.25
N GLN A 221 -11.10 6.21 16.17
CA GLN A 221 -10.41 5.88 17.42
C GLN A 221 -9.44 4.71 17.24
N THR A 222 -8.32 4.73 17.96
CA THR A 222 -7.25 3.73 17.84
C THR A 222 -7.33 2.60 18.88
N ASP A 223 -8.18 2.74 19.91
CA ASP A 223 -8.42 1.71 20.92
C ASP A 223 -9.68 0.87 20.65
N GLY A 224 -10.36 1.13 19.53
CA GLY A 224 -11.55 0.42 19.05
C GLY A 224 -11.26 -0.75 18.10
N GLU A 225 -12.29 -1.15 17.34
CA GLU A 225 -12.19 -2.19 16.30
C GLU A 225 -11.27 -1.73 15.16
N ARG A 226 -10.47 -2.64 14.61
CA ARG A 226 -9.51 -2.35 13.54
C ARG A 226 -10.18 -2.49 12.18
N LEU A 227 -11.04 -1.54 11.84
CA LEU A 227 -11.90 -1.59 10.65
C LEU A 227 -11.35 -0.79 9.46
N ASN A 228 -10.59 0.27 9.73
CA ASN A 228 -10.01 1.15 8.72
C ASN A 228 -8.49 1.22 8.88
N LEU A 229 -7.78 1.32 7.76
CA LEU A 229 -6.36 1.68 7.77
C LEU A 229 -6.18 3.08 8.36
N ARG A 230 -5.08 3.27 9.08
CA ARG A 230 -4.63 4.55 9.63
C ARG A 230 -3.17 4.76 9.25
N GLU A 231 -2.94 5.61 8.26
CA GLU A 231 -1.60 6.02 7.84
C GLU A 231 -0.89 6.80 8.97
N LEU A 232 0.44 6.86 8.89
CA LEU A 232 1.23 7.72 9.76
C LEU A 232 1.05 9.18 9.33
N ASP A 233 0.78 10.06 10.29
CA ASP A 233 0.37 11.45 10.06
C ASP A 233 1.39 12.49 10.56
N SER A 234 2.54 12.04 11.05
CA SER A 234 3.59 12.88 11.63
C SER A 234 4.98 12.27 11.49
N TRP A 235 6.02 13.11 11.47
CA TRP A 235 7.40 12.63 11.42
C TRP A 235 7.78 11.90 12.72
N GLU A 236 7.20 12.28 13.86
CA GLU A 236 7.41 11.59 15.14
C GLU A 236 6.93 10.14 15.08
N ALA A 237 5.82 9.87 14.37
CA ALA A 237 5.35 8.51 14.20
C ALA A 237 6.32 7.66 13.35
N TYR A 238 6.94 8.25 12.32
CA TYR A 238 8.04 7.61 11.59
C TYR A 238 9.29 7.44 12.48
N ARG A 239 9.60 8.41 13.34
CA ARG A 239 10.70 8.28 14.30
C ARG A 239 10.47 7.08 15.20
N ASP A 240 9.29 6.97 15.78
CA ASP A 240 8.95 5.88 16.70
C ASP A 240 8.98 4.52 15.98
N LEU A 241 8.42 4.44 14.77
CA LEU A 241 8.48 3.24 13.90
C LEU A 241 9.91 2.75 13.62
N LEU A 242 10.83 3.68 13.35
CA LEU A 242 12.19 3.37 12.90
C LEU A 242 13.22 3.32 14.05
N SER A 243 12.83 3.71 15.26
CA SER A 243 13.75 4.01 16.37
C SER A 243 14.54 2.80 16.89
N ASP A 244 13.98 1.59 16.82
CA ASP A 244 14.61 0.38 17.35
C ASP A 244 15.31 -0.48 16.29
N GLY A 245 15.22 -0.09 15.01
CA GLY A 245 15.81 -0.79 13.88
C GLY A 245 15.07 -2.04 13.42
N SER A 246 14.05 -2.51 14.15
CA SER A 246 13.30 -3.74 13.83
C SER A 246 12.57 -3.65 12.49
N TYR A 247 12.10 -2.45 12.12
CA TYR A 247 11.44 -2.23 10.84
C TYR A 247 12.41 -2.42 9.66
N LEU A 248 13.65 -1.93 9.78
CA LEU A 248 14.68 -2.13 8.75
C LEU A 248 15.10 -3.60 8.70
N GLU A 249 15.32 -4.23 9.86
CA GLU A 249 15.64 -5.66 9.95
C GLU A 249 14.56 -6.51 9.26
N GLY A 250 13.28 -6.21 9.49
CA GLY A 250 12.17 -6.88 8.84
C GLY A 250 12.13 -6.65 7.32
N ALA A 251 12.46 -5.44 6.85
CA ALA A 251 12.49 -5.13 5.42
C ALA A 251 13.63 -5.85 4.66
N LEU A 252 14.78 -6.05 5.32
CA LEU A 252 15.92 -6.79 4.75
C LEU A 252 15.81 -8.31 4.94
N GLY A 253 14.84 -8.77 5.72
CA GLY A 253 14.59 -10.17 6.00
C GLY A 253 13.87 -10.90 4.86
N ASP A 254 13.84 -12.23 4.96
CA ASP A 254 13.07 -13.06 4.04
C ASP A 254 11.56 -12.90 4.28
N TYR A 255 10.77 -13.02 3.21
CA TYR A 255 9.32 -13.11 3.32
C TYR A 255 8.89 -14.37 4.10
N PRO A 256 7.68 -14.38 4.69
CA PRO A 256 7.19 -15.57 5.40
C PRO A 256 7.17 -16.82 4.51
N ASP A 257 7.72 -17.92 5.03
CA ASP A 257 7.64 -19.23 4.38
C ASP A 257 6.39 -19.98 4.85
N LEU A 258 5.45 -20.18 3.92
CA LEU A 258 4.19 -20.90 4.15
C LEU A 258 4.22 -22.33 3.57
N THR A 259 5.39 -22.77 3.09
CA THR A 259 5.55 -24.10 2.49
C THR A 259 5.21 -25.20 3.47
N GLY A 260 4.44 -26.19 3.01
CA GLY A 260 4.12 -27.38 3.79
C GLY A 260 3.05 -27.20 4.88
N VAL A 261 2.51 -25.99 5.07
CA VAL A 261 1.32 -25.78 5.90
C VAL A 261 0.11 -26.43 5.20
N PRO A 262 -0.49 -27.49 5.77
CA PRO A 262 -1.50 -28.27 5.05
C PRO A 262 -2.82 -27.51 4.91
N VAL A 263 -3.43 -27.60 3.73
CA VAL A 263 -4.74 -27.01 3.43
C VAL A 263 -5.62 -27.97 2.63
N THR A 264 -6.93 -27.82 2.78
CA THR A 264 -7.90 -28.36 1.81
C THR A 264 -8.36 -27.24 0.90
N VAL A 265 -8.23 -27.43 -0.42
CA VAL A 265 -8.66 -26.44 -1.41
C VAL A 265 -9.92 -26.91 -2.10
N TYR A 266 -10.89 -26.01 -2.21
CA TYR A 266 -12.04 -26.15 -3.08
C TYR A 266 -11.90 -25.14 -4.22
N ARG A 267 -11.70 -25.66 -5.42
CA ARG A 267 -11.65 -24.88 -6.66
C ARG A 267 -12.99 -24.96 -7.36
N PHE A 268 -13.54 -23.81 -7.71
CA PHE A 268 -14.80 -23.68 -8.42
C PHE A 268 -14.53 -23.19 -9.84
N THR A 269 -15.09 -23.87 -10.84
CA THR A 269 -14.94 -23.50 -12.26
C THR A 269 -16.25 -23.64 -13.00
N ASP A 270 -16.34 -23.02 -14.18
CA ASP A 270 -17.46 -23.15 -15.11
C ASP A 270 -18.83 -22.84 -14.46
N PRO A 271 -18.98 -21.72 -13.72
CA PRO A 271 -20.27 -21.34 -13.18
C PRO A 271 -21.26 -21.10 -14.32
N TRP A 272 -22.49 -21.57 -14.16
CA TRP A 272 -23.53 -21.44 -15.17
C TRP A 272 -24.87 -21.06 -14.55
N GLY A 273 -25.68 -20.32 -15.30
CA GLY A 273 -27.00 -19.86 -14.89
C GLY A 273 -27.72 -19.11 -16.01
N PRO A 274 -28.94 -18.60 -15.77
CA PRO A 274 -29.62 -17.72 -16.70
C PRO A 274 -28.82 -16.42 -16.92
N GLU A 275 -28.91 -15.85 -18.12
CA GLU A 275 -28.41 -14.50 -18.40
C GLU A 275 -29.11 -13.45 -17.54
N GLN A 276 -28.40 -12.36 -17.26
CA GLN A 276 -28.98 -11.20 -16.60
C GLN A 276 -30.13 -10.60 -17.43
N ASP A 277 -31.30 -10.44 -16.82
CA ASP A 277 -32.46 -9.81 -17.46
C ASP A 277 -33.29 -9.04 -16.44
N GLU A 278 -33.12 -7.71 -16.41
CA GLU A 278 -33.89 -6.83 -15.54
C GLU A 278 -35.41 -6.93 -15.79
N LYS A 279 -35.85 -7.18 -17.04
CA LYS A 279 -37.28 -7.29 -17.38
C LYS A 279 -37.87 -8.60 -16.86
N ALA A 280 -37.05 -9.63 -16.71
CA ALA A 280 -37.41 -10.90 -16.09
C ALA A 280 -37.14 -10.96 -14.57
N ASP A 281 -36.79 -9.82 -13.96
CA ASP A 281 -36.47 -9.73 -12.52
C ASP A 281 -35.32 -10.69 -12.14
N LEU A 282 -34.29 -10.70 -13.00
CA LEU A 282 -33.00 -11.41 -12.87
C LEU A 282 -31.83 -10.41 -13.00
N PRO A 283 -31.76 -9.40 -12.13
CA PRO A 283 -30.79 -8.32 -12.30
C PRO A 283 -29.36 -8.73 -11.95
N ASN A 284 -29.12 -9.81 -11.20
CA ASN A 284 -27.76 -10.28 -10.92
C ASN A 284 -27.76 -11.77 -10.50
N PRO A 285 -27.88 -12.73 -11.44
CA PRO A 285 -27.78 -14.15 -11.13
C PRO A 285 -26.53 -14.44 -10.28
N THR A 286 -26.72 -15.03 -9.11
CA THR A 286 -25.66 -15.22 -8.09
C THR A 286 -25.68 -16.65 -7.59
N LEU A 287 -24.51 -17.27 -7.45
CA LEU A 287 -24.37 -18.56 -6.81
C LEU A 287 -23.98 -18.38 -5.34
N ARG A 288 -24.67 -19.09 -4.44
CA ARG A 288 -24.27 -19.22 -3.03
C ARG A 288 -23.71 -20.60 -2.77
N VAL A 289 -22.65 -20.64 -1.98
CA VAL A 289 -21.97 -21.83 -1.47
C VAL A 289 -22.11 -21.80 0.05
N GLU A 290 -22.81 -22.77 0.63
CA GLU A 290 -22.99 -22.88 2.08
C GLU A 290 -22.37 -24.18 2.59
N PHE A 291 -21.66 -24.11 3.71
CA PHE A 291 -20.98 -25.25 4.33
C PHE A 291 -20.89 -25.09 5.85
N GLU A 292 -20.66 -26.21 6.53
CA GLU A 292 -20.48 -26.29 7.97
C GLU A 292 -18.98 -26.33 8.33
N LEU A 293 -18.59 -25.64 9.40
CA LEU A 293 -17.23 -25.62 9.93
C LEU A 293 -17.19 -25.39 11.45
N ASP A 294 -16.06 -25.72 12.06
CA ASP A 294 -15.72 -25.31 13.42
C ASP A 294 -14.83 -24.04 13.36
N TYR A 295 -15.41 -22.87 13.63
CA TYR A 295 -14.68 -21.58 13.59
C TYR A 295 -13.50 -21.49 14.57
N ASP A 296 -13.41 -22.38 15.57
CA ASP A 296 -12.26 -22.42 16.48
C ASP A 296 -11.10 -23.27 15.93
N ARG A 297 -11.36 -24.10 14.92
CA ARG A 297 -10.40 -25.06 14.35
C ARG A 297 -10.16 -24.89 12.85
N THR A 298 -10.97 -24.08 12.19
CA THR A 298 -10.95 -23.89 10.74
C THR A 298 -10.89 -22.41 10.40
N THR A 299 -9.93 -22.06 9.55
CA THR A 299 -9.84 -20.75 8.89
C THR A 299 -10.09 -20.94 7.40
N VAL A 300 -10.88 -20.05 6.80
CA VAL A 300 -11.16 -20.08 5.36
C VAL A 300 -10.67 -18.77 4.76
N LEU A 301 -9.71 -18.86 3.84
CA LEU A 301 -9.37 -17.78 2.92
C LEU A 301 -10.11 -18.01 1.60
N SER A 302 -10.52 -16.97 0.92
CA SER A 302 -11.24 -17.12 -0.35
C SER A 302 -10.81 -16.13 -1.42
N TYR A 303 -10.96 -16.55 -2.67
CA TYR A 303 -10.75 -15.73 -3.87
C TYR A 303 -11.94 -15.89 -4.82
N GLY A 304 -12.39 -14.78 -5.39
CA GLY A 304 -13.50 -14.63 -6.32
C GLY A 304 -14.87 -14.40 -5.65
N PHE A 305 -14.94 -14.28 -4.32
CA PHE A 305 -16.22 -14.16 -3.60
C PHE A 305 -16.49 -12.71 -3.19
N HIS A 306 -17.75 -12.29 -3.26
CA HIS A 306 -18.15 -10.88 -3.07
C HIS A 306 -19.37 -10.72 -2.15
N GLY A 307 -19.79 -11.80 -1.50
CA GLY A 307 -20.87 -11.80 -0.54
C GLY A 307 -20.70 -12.95 0.44
N GLY A 308 -21.00 -12.70 1.72
CA GLY A 308 -20.71 -13.65 2.78
C GLY A 308 -21.78 -13.67 3.86
N PHE A 309 -21.92 -14.83 4.50
CA PHE A 309 -22.77 -15.07 5.65
C PHE A 309 -21.98 -15.88 6.68
N TYR A 310 -22.02 -15.46 7.95
CA TYR A 310 -21.19 -16.03 9.01
C TYR A 310 -22.04 -16.29 10.25
N ASP A 311 -22.47 -17.55 10.46
CA ASP A 311 -23.17 -17.98 11.67
C ASP A 311 -22.23 -18.80 12.54
N ARG A 312 -21.49 -18.08 13.40
CA ARG A 312 -20.52 -18.67 14.32
C ARG A 312 -21.18 -19.57 15.39
N GLU A 313 -22.44 -19.36 15.72
CA GLU A 313 -23.16 -20.17 16.72
C GLU A 313 -23.63 -21.50 16.11
N ALA A 314 -24.12 -21.48 14.87
CA ALA A 314 -24.52 -22.68 14.15
C ALA A 314 -23.35 -23.42 13.51
N GLY A 315 -22.18 -22.77 13.38
CA GLY A 315 -21.02 -23.33 12.67
C GLY A 315 -21.25 -23.37 11.16
N ILE A 316 -21.91 -22.36 10.60
CA ILE A 316 -22.25 -22.28 9.17
C ILE A 316 -21.61 -21.05 8.56
N MET A 317 -20.93 -21.24 7.43
CA MET A 317 -20.46 -20.15 6.58
C MET A 317 -21.11 -20.26 5.21
N GLY A 318 -21.48 -19.09 4.68
CA GLY A 318 -21.93 -18.91 3.33
C GLY A 318 -20.99 -17.97 2.59
N GLN A 319 -20.63 -18.31 1.36
CA GLN A 319 -19.88 -17.48 0.43
C GLN A 319 -20.66 -17.39 -0.88
N SER A 320 -20.59 -16.27 -1.60
CA SER A 320 -21.32 -16.07 -2.84
C SER A 320 -20.60 -15.20 -3.84
N PHE A 321 -20.85 -15.45 -5.12
CA PHE A 321 -20.33 -14.67 -6.24
C PHE A 321 -21.41 -14.54 -7.33
N SER A 322 -21.39 -13.43 -8.06
CA SER A 322 -22.23 -13.23 -9.24
C SER A 322 -21.81 -14.23 -10.32
N ILE A 323 -22.76 -14.87 -11.00
CA ILE A 323 -22.47 -15.75 -12.13
C ILE A 323 -21.99 -14.86 -13.27
N PRO A 324 -20.72 -14.97 -13.68
CA PRO A 324 -20.16 -14.02 -14.62
C PRO A 324 -20.80 -14.18 -15.99
N GLN A 325 -20.91 -13.07 -16.73
CA GLN A 325 -21.47 -13.05 -18.08
C GLN A 325 -20.35 -13.20 -19.12
N GLU A 326 -20.64 -13.71 -20.33
CA GLU A 326 -19.62 -14.00 -21.36
C GLU A 326 -18.74 -12.81 -21.74
N TRP A 327 -19.20 -11.58 -21.53
CA TRP A 327 -18.46 -10.35 -21.82
C TRP A 327 -17.63 -9.83 -20.62
N GLU A 328 -17.80 -10.41 -19.44
CA GLU A 328 -17.06 -10.01 -18.25
C GLU A 328 -15.66 -10.63 -18.26
N ARG A 329 -14.68 -9.83 -17.82
CA ARG A 329 -13.27 -10.24 -17.79
C ARG A 329 -13.06 -11.55 -17.02
N ASP A 330 -13.77 -11.69 -15.91
CA ASP A 330 -13.54 -12.76 -14.95
C ASP A 330 -14.39 -14.02 -15.26
N HIS A 331 -15.03 -14.08 -16.43
CA HIS A 331 -15.89 -15.20 -16.86
C HIS A 331 -15.21 -16.58 -16.76
N ASP A 332 -13.97 -16.67 -17.26
CA ASP A 332 -13.23 -17.93 -17.29
C ASP A 332 -12.31 -18.13 -16.07
N ARG A 333 -12.40 -17.25 -15.06
CA ARG A 333 -11.53 -17.32 -13.88
C ARG A 333 -12.07 -18.30 -12.83
N PRO A 334 -11.18 -19.06 -12.16
CA PRO A 334 -11.58 -19.94 -11.07
C PRO A 334 -11.82 -19.14 -9.78
N TYR A 335 -12.59 -19.75 -8.88
CA TYR A 335 -12.79 -19.28 -7.51
C TYR A 335 -12.18 -20.29 -6.54
N TYR A 336 -11.72 -19.83 -5.38
CA TYR A 336 -11.05 -20.68 -4.41
C TYR A 336 -11.62 -20.48 -3.00
N LEU A 337 -11.85 -21.59 -2.29
CA LEU A 337 -11.85 -21.63 -0.83
C LEU A 337 -10.60 -22.41 -0.40
N ILE A 338 -9.73 -21.77 0.36
CA ILE A 338 -8.51 -22.34 0.93
C ILE A 338 -8.77 -22.54 2.43
N VAL A 339 -8.94 -23.80 2.82
CA VAL A 339 -9.35 -24.20 4.17
C VAL A 339 -8.13 -24.66 4.96
N LEU A 340 -7.79 -23.92 6.01
CA LEU A 340 -6.75 -24.25 6.96
C LEU A 340 -7.35 -24.90 8.20
N GLY A 341 -6.70 -25.97 8.69
CA GLY A 341 -7.17 -26.71 9.87
C GLY A 341 -8.15 -27.83 9.51
N ASP A 342 -9.24 -27.94 10.26
CA ASP A 342 -10.26 -28.96 9.98
C ASP A 342 -11.01 -28.63 8.67
N ASP A 343 -11.27 -29.64 7.85
CA ASP A 343 -12.02 -29.49 6.61
C ASP A 343 -13.50 -29.13 6.85
N VAL A 344 -14.14 -28.54 5.85
CA VAL A 344 -15.56 -28.16 5.88
C VAL A 344 -16.46 -29.35 5.56
N ALA A 345 -17.69 -29.31 6.07
CA ALA A 345 -18.68 -30.37 5.89
C ALA A 345 -19.94 -29.85 5.17
N ASN A 346 -20.72 -30.79 4.62
CA ASN A 346 -22.07 -30.53 4.12
C ASN A 346 -22.18 -29.37 3.11
N MET A 347 -21.18 -29.19 2.26
CA MET A 347 -21.17 -28.13 1.24
C MET A 347 -22.32 -28.29 0.25
N THR A 348 -23.05 -27.21 0.02
CA THR A 348 -24.13 -27.11 -0.96
C THR A 348 -24.00 -25.85 -1.80
N THR A 349 -24.55 -25.88 -3.01
CA THR A 349 -24.65 -24.71 -3.87
C THR A 349 -26.09 -24.46 -4.30
N GLN A 350 -26.46 -23.18 -4.44
CA GLN A 350 -27.78 -22.77 -4.89
C GLN A 350 -27.71 -21.42 -5.61
N GLY A 351 -28.33 -21.34 -6.79
CA GLY A 351 -28.51 -20.08 -7.51
C GLY A 351 -29.64 -19.22 -6.97
N TYR A 352 -29.44 -17.90 -6.99
CA TYR A 352 -30.41 -16.86 -6.67
C TYR A 352 -30.42 -15.76 -7.73
N ASN A 353 -31.55 -15.06 -7.90
CA ASN A 353 -31.65 -14.00 -8.91
C ASN A 353 -30.89 -12.70 -8.57
N THR A 354 -30.48 -12.52 -7.31
CA THR A 354 -29.61 -11.43 -6.83
C THR A 354 -28.66 -11.91 -5.73
N GLY A 355 -27.59 -11.15 -5.48
CA GLY A 355 -26.54 -11.51 -4.50
C GLY A 355 -26.87 -11.25 -3.02
N GLY A 356 -27.91 -10.48 -2.71
CA GLY A 356 -28.27 -10.20 -1.32
C GLY A 356 -28.69 -11.47 -0.59
N TRP A 357 -28.17 -11.73 0.62
CA TRP A 357 -28.46 -12.94 1.41
C TRP A 357 -29.91 -13.07 1.87
N ASP A 358 -30.67 -11.98 1.83
CA ASP A 358 -32.12 -11.92 2.03
C ASP A 358 -32.94 -12.34 0.79
N THR A 359 -32.29 -12.65 -0.34
CA THR A 359 -32.95 -13.12 -1.55
C THR A 359 -33.48 -14.55 -1.39
N ASP A 360 -34.78 -14.74 -1.61
CA ASP A 360 -35.46 -16.04 -1.56
C ASP A 360 -35.71 -16.67 -2.93
N LYS A 361 -35.69 -15.87 -4.01
CA LYS A 361 -36.01 -16.34 -5.37
C LYS A 361 -34.83 -17.14 -5.94
N LYS A 362 -34.98 -18.45 -5.85
CA LYS A 362 -34.06 -19.44 -6.40
C LYS A 362 -34.12 -19.49 -7.92
N ILE A 363 -32.98 -19.74 -8.52
CA ILE A 363 -32.81 -19.98 -9.96
C ILE A 363 -32.05 -21.29 -10.18
N GLU A 364 -32.19 -21.85 -11.38
CA GLU A 364 -31.39 -23.00 -11.79
C GLU A 364 -30.01 -22.49 -12.20
N ALA A 365 -28.99 -22.87 -11.43
CA ALA A 365 -27.60 -22.51 -11.64
C ALA A 365 -26.70 -23.54 -10.97
N GLY A 366 -25.43 -23.57 -11.35
CA GLY A 366 -24.45 -24.48 -10.78
C GLY A 366 -23.02 -24.06 -11.07
N VAL A 367 -22.09 -24.88 -10.62
CA VAL A 367 -20.64 -24.70 -10.78
C VAL A 367 -19.97 -26.06 -10.58
N ASP A 368 -18.83 -26.27 -11.23
CA ASP A 368 -18.01 -27.44 -10.99
C ASP A 368 -17.11 -27.21 -9.78
N ILE A 369 -17.08 -28.18 -8.85
CA ILE A 369 -16.32 -28.08 -7.60
C ILE A 369 -15.30 -29.22 -7.52
N GLN A 370 -14.03 -28.86 -7.44
CA GLN A 370 -12.94 -29.80 -7.20
C GLN A 370 -12.36 -29.59 -5.80
N ARG A 371 -12.43 -30.62 -4.96
CA ARG A 371 -11.76 -30.69 -3.66
C ARG A 371 -10.43 -31.43 -3.79
N TYR A 372 -9.34 -30.86 -3.27
CA TYR A 372 -8.04 -31.51 -3.17
C TYR A 372 -7.24 -31.04 -1.95
N GLU A 373 -6.26 -31.83 -1.52
CA GLU A 373 -5.31 -31.45 -0.47
C GLU A 373 -4.09 -30.80 -1.12
N SER A 374 -3.54 -29.78 -0.46
CA SER A 374 -2.36 -29.03 -0.90
C SER A 374 -1.62 -28.43 0.30
N ASP A 375 -0.66 -27.55 0.04
CA ASP A 375 -0.05 -26.67 1.03
C ASP A 375 -0.45 -25.21 0.79
N LEU A 376 -0.37 -24.40 1.84
CA LEU A 376 -0.84 -23.02 1.85
C LEU A 376 -0.08 -22.15 0.86
N ASP A 377 1.23 -22.33 0.73
CA ASP A 377 2.05 -21.57 -0.23
C ASP A 377 1.56 -21.81 -1.66
N THR A 378 1.44 -23.07 -2.07
CA THR A 378 0.94 -23.44 -3.39
C THR A 378 -0.45 -22.87 -3.66
N ALA A 379 -1.37 -23.00 -2.69
CA ALA A 379 -2.75 -22.53 -2.85
C ALA A 379 -2.85 -20.99 -2.91
N LEU A 380 -2.07 -20.27 -2.10
CA LEU A 380 -2.05 -18.81 -2.12
C LEU A 380 -1.36 -18.28 -3.38
N ARG A 381 -0.32 -18.93 -3.89
CA ARG A 381 0.30 -18.54 -5.18
C ARG A 381 -0.68 -18.60 -6.34
N ASP A 382 -1.54 -19.63 -6.39
CA ASP A 382 -2.59 -19.74 -7.42
C ASP A 382 -3.58 -18.57 -7.36
N ALA A 383 -4.03 -18.18 -6.17
CA ALA A 383 -4.94 -17.04 -5.99
C ALA A 383 -4.23 -15.69 -6.21
N ALA A 384 -3.02 -15.53 -5.68
CA ALA A 384 -2.21 -14.32 -5.79
C ALA A 384 -1.82 -14.04 -7.24
N ALA A 385 -1.60 -15.06 -8.08
CA ALA A 385 -1.32 -14.87 -9.50
C ALA A 385 -2.48 -14.15 -10.22
N LEU A 386 -3.72 -14.47 -9.84
CA LEU A 386 -4.92 -13.85 -10.40
C LEU A 386 -5.12 -12.42 -9.88
N LEU A 387 -4.84 -12.19 -8.59
CA LEU A 387 -4.83 -10.85 -7.99
C LEU A 387 -3.78 -9.96 -8.67
N TYR A 388 -2.54 -10.46 -8.80
CA TYR A 388 -1.43 -9.78 -9.44
C TYR A 388 -1.76 -9.39 -10.88
N GLU A 389 -2.34 -10.31 -11.68
CA GLU A 389 -2.78 -9.99 -13.04
C GLU A 389 -3.85 -8.88 -13.07
N THR A 390 -4.80 -8.91 -12.13
CA THR A 390 -5.81 -7.86 -12.00
C THR A 390 -5.20 -6.51 -11.67
N ASP A 391 -4.31 -6.47 -10.68
CA ASP A 391 -3.70 -5.25 -10.20
C ASP A 391 -2.73 -4.65 -11.22
N MET A 392 -1.86 -5.47 -11.83
CA MET A 392 -0.94 -5.00 -12.88
C MET A 392 -1.70 -4.38 -14.04
N GLU A 393 -2.83 -4.97 -14.47
CA GLU A 393 -3.65 -4.35 -15.51
C GLU A 393 -4.28 -3.04 -15.01
N ARG A 394 -4.89 -3.04 -13.82
CA ARG A 394 -5.57 -1.88 -13.24
C ARG A 394 -4.64 -0.69 -13.09
N TRP A 395 -3.42 -0.95 -12.64
CA TRP A 395 -2.43 0.08 -12.37
C TRP A 395 -1.69 0.55 -13.63
N SER A 396 -1.73 -0.23 -14.72
CA SER A 396 -1.14 0.15 -16.00
C SER A 396 -1.86 1.30 -16.72
N LYS A 397 -3.06 1.69 -16.27
CA LYS A 397 -3.90 2.72 -16.89
C LYS A 397 -4.11 3.91 -15.96
N ASP A 398 -4.15 5.12 -16.52
CA ASP A 398 -4.51 6.33 -15.79
C ASP A 398 -6.03 6.56 -15.71
N LEU A 399 -6.45 7.71 -15.16
CA LEU A 399 -7.87 8.08 -15.03
C LEU A 399 -8.59 8.23 -16.38
N TRP A 400 -7.84 8.41 -17.48
CA TRP A 400 -8.37 8.52 -18.84
C TRP A 400 -8.26 7.20 -19.60
N GLY A 401 -7.79 6.13 -18.96
CA GLY A 401 -7.58 4.83 -19.57
C GLY A 401 -6.33 4.73 -20.44
N LEU A 402 -5.46 5.75 -20.43
CA LEU A 402 -4.19 5.76 -21.15
C LEU A 402 -3.17 4.89 -20.39
N ARG A 403 -2.42 4.08 -21.12
CA ARG A 403 -1.37 3.22 -20.58
C ARG A 403 -0.17 4.05 -20.18
N HIS A 404 0.35 3.78 -18.99
CA HIS A 404 1.65 4.28 -18.57
C HIS A 404 2.73 3.21 -18.74
N PRO A 405 4.00 3.61 -19.04
CA PRO A 405 5.11 2.68 -19.11
C PRO A 405 5.21 1.90 -17.81
N ALA A 406 5.28 0.58 -18.00
CA ALA A 406 5.11 -0.51 -17.04
C ALA A 406 5.49 -0.19 -15.59
N GLN A 407 4.69 -0.69 -14.66
CA GLN A 407 5.16 -1.01 -13.31
C GLN A 407 6.10 -2.21 -13.32
N ALA A 408 7.15 -2.15 -14.14
CA ALA A 408 8.20 -3.17 -14.23
C ALA A 408 8.96 -3.37 -12.90
N THR A 409 8.67 -2.53 -11.90
CA THR A 409 9.27 -2.54 -10.57
C THR A 409 8.68 -3.60 -9.64
N VAL A 410 7.38 -3.92 -9.77
CA VAL A 410 6.72 -4.88 -8.88
C VAL A 410 6.72 -6.23 -9.60
N ASP A 411 7.58 -7.15 -9.15
CA ASP A 411 7.50 -8.54 -9.60
C ASP A 411 6.54 -9.35 -8.72
N PHE A 412 6.21 -10.56 -9.19
CA PHE A 412 5.27 -11.44 -8.52
C PHE A 412 5.75 -11.91 -7.14
N GLU A 413 7.05 -12.16 -6.95
CA GLU A 413 7.56 -12.66 -5.67
C GLU A 413 7.52 -11.57 -4.60
N MET A 414 7.81 -10.32 -4.96
CA MET A 414 7.61 -9.16 -4.09
C MET A 414 6.14 -8.98 -3.71
N TYR A 415 5.24 -9.02 -4.71
CA TYR A 415 3.80 -8.90 -4.48
C TYR A 415 3.28 -9.99 -3.55
N TYR A 416 3.63 -11.24 -3.84
CA TYR A 416 3.22 -12.42 -3.07
C TYR A 416 3.81 -12.43 -1.66
N GLY A 417 5.09 -12.08 -1.52
CA GLY A 417 5.76 -11.99 -0.23
C GLY A 417 5.13 -10.95 0.69
N LEU A 418 4.77 -9.79 0.15
CA LEU A 418 4.06 -8.74 0.90
C LEU A 418 2.63 -9.14 1.26
N LEU A 419 1.90 -9.83 0.37
CA LEU A 419 0.59 -10.42 0.69
C LEU A 419 0.71 -11.38 1.89
N CYS A 420 1.70 -12.28 1.86
CA CYS A 420 1.93 -13.24 2.95
C CYS A 420 2.29 -12.53 4.26
N GLY A 421 3.20 -11.55 4.21
CA GLY A 421 3.57 -10.71 5.36
C GLY A 421 2.37 -9.99 5.95
N TYR A 422 1.48 -9.46 5.11
CA TYR A 422 0.29 -8.76 5.54
C TYR A 422 -0.75 -9.70 6.15
N LEU A 423 -0.99 -10.86 5.53
CA LEU A 423 -1.89 -11.89 6.08
C LEU A 423 -1.42 -12.38 7.45
N MET A 424 -0.11 -12.53 7.63
CA MET A 424 0.50 -12.98 8.88
C MET A 424 0.51 -11.91 9.96
N SER A 425 0.56 -10.63 9.58
CA SER A 425 0.56 -9.51 10.52
C SER A 425 -0.85 -9.09 10.94
N TYR A 426 -1.77 -9.03 9.97
CA TYR A 426 -3.08 -8.38 10.15
C TYR A 426 -4.26 -9.21 9.66
N GLY A 427 -4.07 -10.11 8.69
CA GLY A 427 -5.13 -10.97 8.16
C GLY A 427 -5.47 -12.15 9.07
N LEU A 428 -6.33 -13.06 8.60
CA LEU A 428 -6.80 -14.23 9.37
C LEU A 428 -5.72 -15.24 9.76
N LEU A 429 -4.48 -15.09 9.25
CA LEU A 429 -3.35 -15.92 9.68
C LEU A 429 -2.63 -15.32 10.91
N SER A 430 -2.90 -14.06 11.24
CA SER A 430 -2.35 -13.39 12.43
C SER A 430 -2.90 -13.98 13.74
N GLU A 431 -2.09 -13.91 14.80
CA GLU A 431 -2.56 -14.22 16.16
C GLU A 431 -3.61 -13.22 16.67
N ASP A 432 -3.59 -12.01 16.12
CA ASP A 432 -4.49 -10.92 16.47
C ASP A 432 -4.99 -10.24 15.18
N PRO A 433 -5.90 -10.90 14.43
CA PRO A 433 -6.37 -10.42 13.13
C PRO A 433 -7.21 -9.15 13.27
N ALA A 434 -7.01 -8.19 12.36
CA ALA A 434 -7.84 -6.99 12.29
C ALA A 434 -9.26 -7.35 11.85
N GLU A 435 -10.26 -6.77 12.51
CA GLU A 435 -11.69 -6.99 12.23
C GLU A 435 -12.03 -6.70 10.76
N ARG A 436 -11.30 -5.78 10.12
CA ARG A 436 -11.38 -5.47 8.69
C ARG A 436 -11.27 -6.70 7.78
N TYR A 437 -10.49 -7.71 8.16
CA TYR A 437 -10.20 -8.88 7.31
C TYR A 437 -10.91 -10.15 7.77
N GLU A 438 -11.93 -10.04 8.64
CA GLU A 438 -12.58 -11.22 9.23
C GLU A 438 -13.35 -12.08 8.22
N THR A 439 -13.64 -11.54 7.03
CA THR A 439 -14.31 -12.21 5.90
C THR A 439 -13.42 -13.28 5.26
N GLY A 440 -12.10 -13.12 5.35
CA GLY A 440 -11.12 -14.00 4.71
C GLY A 440 -10.98 -13.80 3.20
N TRP A 441 -11.54 -12.74 2.65
CA TRP A 441 -11.45 -12.43 1.22
C TRP A 441 -10.08 -11.86 0.89
N LEU A 442 -9.34 -12.54 0.00
CA LEU A 442 -7.99 -12.13 -0.39
C LEU A 442 -8.01 -10.80 -1.15
N GLU A 443 -9.10 -10.50 -1.86
CA GLU A 443 -9.33 -9.24 -2.57
C GLU A 443 -9.51 -8.02 -1.65
N GLU A 444 -9.82 -8.23 -0.37
CA GLU A 444 -10.00 -7.14 0.60
C GLU A 444 -8.71 -6.80 1.36
N VAL A 445 -7.64 -7.57 1.18
CA VAL A 445 -6.37 -7.34 1.87
C VAL A 445 -5.66 -6.16 1.22
N ASP A 446 -5.51 -5.05 1.95
CA ASP A 446 -5.01 -3.78 1.40
C ASP A 446 -3.47 -3.67 1.30
N PHE A 447 -2.75 -4.79 1.25
CA PHE A 447 -1.30 -4.81 1.34
C PHE A 447 -0.63 -4.01 0.21
N GLU A 448 -1.29 -3.85 -0.93
CA GLU A 448 -0.81 -3.20 -2.13
C GLU A 448 -0.95 -1.67 -2.08
N VAL A 449 -1.96 -1.16 -1.39
CA VAL A 449 -2.20 0.28 -1.17
C VAL A 449 -1.67 0.77 0.18
N ALA A 450 -1.35 -0.12 1.10
CA ALA A 450 -0.77 0.20 2.40
C ALA A 450 0.59 0.92 2.25
N ASP A 451 0.71 2.09 2.85
CA ASP A 451 1.97 2.83 2.89
C ASP A 451 3.03 2.08 3.70
N ARG A 452 4.28 2.18 3.23
CA ARG A 452 5.45 1.58 3.86
C ARG A 452 6.69 2.41 3.61
N VAL A 453 7.68 2.29 4.50
CA VAL A 453 9.05 2.69 4.19
C VAL A 453 9.72 1.56 3.41
N CYS A 454 10.20 1.86 2.21
CA CYS A 454 11.00 1.01 1.35
C CYS A 454 12.48 1.44 1.42
N TYR A 455 13.40 0.52 1.15
CA TYR A 455 14.83 0.79 1.10
C TYR A 455 15.38 0.37 -0.26
N LEU A 456 15.96 1.33 -0.99
CA LEU A 456 16.69 1.02 -2.23
C LEU A 456 18.16 0.81 -1.88
N GLU A 457 18.63 -0.42 -2.04
CA GLU A 457 20.02 -0.82 -1.78
C GLU A 457 20.87 -0.65 -3.04
N GLY A 458 22.09 -0.14 -2.87
CA GLY A 458 23.12 -0.15 -3.88
C GLY A 458 24.50 -0.32 -3.25
N GLU A 459 25.43 -0.88 -4.02
CA GLU A 459 26.79 -1.10 -3.54
C GLU A 459 27.73 0.03 -3.97
N VAL A 460 28.55 0.50 -3.03
CA VAL A 460 29.50 1.59 -3.27
C VAL A 460 30.90 1.20 -2.78
N THR A 461 31.91 1.49 -3.60
CA THR A 461 33.33 1.30 -3.24
C THR A 461 34.00 2.65 -3.01
N ILE A 462 34.59 2.83 -1.82
CA ILE A 462 35.26 4.06 -1.39
C ILE A 462 36.77 3.80 -1.27
N PRO A 463 37.63 4.46 -2.08
CA PRO A 463 39.07 4.27 -2.00
C PRO A 463 39.64 4.56 -0.61
N ALA A 464 40.74 3.90 -0.25
CA ALA A 464 41.48 4.19 0.99
C ALA A 464 41.84 5.67 1.11
N GLY A 465 41.44 6.33 2.20
CA GLY A 465 41.64 7.77 2.40
C GLY A 465 40.92 8.66 1.40
N GLY A 466 40.04 8.10 0.58
CA GLY A 466 39.38 8.76 -0.55
C GLY A 466 37.92 9.09 -0.29
N THR A 467 37.26 9.55 -1.35
CA THR A 467 35.86 9.94 -1.35
C THR A 467 35.13 9.37 -2.55
N VAL A 468 33.81 9.23 -2.44
CA VAL A 468 32.90 8.96 -3.55
C VAL A 468 31.65 9.81 -3.37
N GLU A 469 31.11 10.33 -4.47
CA GLU A 469 29.82 11.02 -4.46
C GLU A 469 28.69 10.02 -4.70
N VAL A 470 27.71 9.95 -3.79
CA VAL A 470 26.49 9.17 -3.97
C VAL A 470 25.32 10.15 -4.11
N THR A 471 24.46 9.98 -5.11
CA THR A 471 23.27 10.82 -5.29
C THR A 471 22.03 9.94 -5.39
N ALA A 472 21.01 10.29 -4.60
CA ALA A 472 19.65 9.80 -4.74
C ALA A 472 18.77 10.87 -5.40
N GLN A 473 17.92 10.47 -6.35
CA GLN A 473 16.93 11.36 -6.98
C GLN A 473 15.54 10.75 -6.92
N LEU A 474 14.54 11.53 -6.49
CA LEU A 474 13.16 11.06 -6.37
C LEU A 474 12.14 12.21 -6.47
N ALA A 475 10.89 11.85 -6.78
CA ALA A 475 9.75 12.75 -6.67
C ALA A 475 9.04 12.57 -5.33
N LYS A 476 9.04 13.62 -4.49
CA LYS A 476 8.42 13.64 -3.18
C LYS A 476 7.03 14.27 -3.25
N ASN A 477 6.01 13.51 -2.83
CA ASN A 477 4.67 14.04 -2.61
C ASN A 477 4.64 15.12 -1.52
N ALA A 478 3.79 16.11 -1.72
CA ALA A 478 3.38 17.05 -0.68
C ALA A 478 2.38 16.41 0.30
N SER A 479 2.45 16.84 1.56
CA SER A 479 1.37 16.73 2.54
C SER A 479 0.34 17.85 2.30
N PHE A 480 -0.95 17.58 2.50
CA PHE A 480 -2.01 18.55 2.19
C PHE A 480 -3.32 18.27 2.95
N ASP A 481 -4.19 19.29 3.00
CA ASP A 481 -5.59 19.15 3.44
C ASP A 481 -6.52 19.02 2.25
N PHE A 482 -7.55 18.17 2.37
CA PHE A 482 -8.54 18.04 1.31
C PHE A 482 -9.28 19.35 1.10
N TYR A 483 -9.43 19.75 -0.17
CA TYR A 483 -10.07 21.02 -0.54
C TYR A 483 -11.48 21.19 0.08
N CYS A 484 -12.23 20.10 0.23
CA CYS A 484 -13.57 20.11 0.82
C CYS A 484 -13.61 20.26 2.34
N ALA A 485 -12.47 20.23 3.04
CA ALA A 485 -12.41 20.33 4.49
C ALA A 485 -12.43 21.78 5.00
N HIS A 486 -12.20 22.78 4.12
CA HIS A 486 -12.22 24.21 4.45
C HIS A 486 -11.38 24.58 5.68
N THR A 487 -10.16 24.03 5.74
CA THR A 487 -9.20 24.28 6.82
C THR A 487 -8.36 25.52 6.53
N GLU A 488 -7.57 25.97 7.52
CA GLU A 488 -6.60 27.05 7.32
C GLU A 488 -5.42 26.68 6.40
N ASN A 489 -5.25 25.38 6.11
CA ASN A 489 -4.23 24.87 5.19
C ASN A 489 -4.78 24.65 3.76
N GLU A 490 -5.98 25.15 3.44
CA GLU A 490 -6.49 25.07 2.07
C GLU A 490 -5.49 25.69 1.07
N GLY A 491 -5.05 24.89 0.10
CA GLY A 491 -4.04 25.29 -0.90
C GLY A 491 -2.59 25.36 -0.39
N VAL A 492 -2.33 24.95 0.85
CA VAL A 492 -0.99 24.83 1.45
C VAL A 492 -0.47 23.40 1.28
N TYR A 493 0.79 23.28 0.88
CA TYR A 493 1.49 22.02 0.64
C TYR A 493 2.73 21.93 1.52
N GLY A 494 2.85 20.85 2.29
CA GLY A 494 3.95 20.62 3.23
C GLY A 494 4.96 19.59 2.74
N TYR A 495 6.22 19.81 3.09
CA TYR A 495 7.31 18.86 2.88
C TYR A 495 8.17 18.79 4.13
N ASP A 496 8.44 17.57 4.55
CA ASP A 496 9.25 17.28 5.73
C ASP A 496 10.56 16.61 5.33
N LEU A 497 11.59 16.85 6.13
CA LEU A 497 12.93 16.30 5.98
C LEU A 497 13.44 15.92 7.37
N VAL A 498 14.07 14.75 7.49
CA VAL A 498 14.78 14.35 8.72
C VAL A 498 16.29 14.29 8.45
N THR A 499 17.08 14.65 9.47
CA THR A 499 18.54 14.84 9.30
C THR A 499 19.35 13.58 9.58
N ARG A 500 18.87 12.71 10.49
CA ARG A 500 19.62 11.54 10.99
C ARG A 500 18.77 10.30 11.23
N LEU A 501 17.44 10.42 11.21
CA LEU A 501 16.53 9.33 11.55
C LEU A 501 16.79 8.09 10.67
N GLY A 502 17.00 6.94 11.30
CA GLY A 502 17.23 5.65 10.63
C GLY A 502 18.59 5.52 9.94
N SER A 503 19.53 6.46 10.16
CA SER A 503 20.84 6.43 9.52
C SER A 503 21.98 5.97 10.42
N ALA A 504 22.72 4.97 9.95
CA ALA A 504 23.99 4.51 10.51
C ALA A 504 25.19 5.40 10.08
N LEU A 505 24.98 6.40 9.22
CA LEU A 505 26.04 7.30 8.78
C LEU A 505 26.31 8.40 9.80
N THR A 506 27.60 8.66 10.05
CA THR A 506 28.01 9.87 10.77
C THR A 506 28.10 11.04 9.80
N PHE A 507 27.14 11.97 9.91
CA PHE A 507 27.14 13.22 9.15
C PHE A 507 28.07 14.26 9.76
N THR A 508 29.01 14.77 8.95
CA THR A 508 29.98 15.83 9.31
C THR A 508 29.50 17.23 8.94
N GLY A 509 28.49 17.33 8.07
CA GLY A 509 27.82 18.56 7.67
C GLY A 509 26.61 18.23 6.81
N GLN A 510 25.59 19.09 6.86
CA GLN A 510 24.38 18.97 6.05
C GLN A 510 23.95 20.35 5.58
N SER A 511 23.57 20.48 4.32
CA SER A 511 23.03 21.73 3.75
C SER A 511 21.77 21.44 2.93
N ALA A 512 20.94 22.47 2.75
CA ALA A 512 19.78 22.41 1.88
C ALA A 512 19.78 23.56 0.87
N VAL A 513 19.32 23.28 -0.35
CA VAL A 513 19.21 24.22 -1.47
C VAL A 513 17.75 24.29 -1.92
N LEU A 514 17.22 25.50 -2.08
CA LEU A 514 15.87 25.76 -2.57
C LEU A 514 15.88 26.30 -4.00
N GLU A 515 15.27 25.57 -4.92
CA GLU A 515 15.02 26.01 -6.27
C GLU A 515 13.51 26.21 -6.55
N ASP A 516 12.96 27.32 -6.07
CA ASP A 516 11.54 27.65 -6.15
C ASP A 516 11.01 28.04 -7.54
N ARG A 517 11.89 28.55 -8.44
CA ARG A 517 11.53 29.09 -9.76
C ARG A 517 10.44 30.17 -9.70
N GLU A 518 10.39 30.92 -8.60
CA GLU A 518 9.35 31.93 -8.31
C GLU A 518 7.91 31.37 -8.34
N GLN A 519 7.74 30.05 -8.19
CA GLN A 519 6.43 29.39 -8.25
C GLN A 519 5.73 29.31 -6.89
N ILE A 520 6.44 29.64 -5.79
CA ILE A 520 5.96 29.40 -4.44
C ILE A 520 6.05 30.64 -3.55
N GLU A 521 5.11 30.72 -2.62
CA GLU A 521 5.20 31.55 -1.42
C GLU A 521 5.50 30.64 -0.23
N ILE A 522 6.54 30.95 0.54
CA ILE A 522 6.85 30.23 1.78
C ILE A 522 5.90 30.72 2.88
N VAL A 523 5.03 29.84 3.36
CA VAL A 523 4.07 30.14 4.43
C VAL A 523 4.71 29.99 5.80
N ARG A 524 5.47 28.91 5.98
CA ARG A 524 6.15 28.57 7.24
C ARG A 524 7.25 27.55 6.98
N GLN A 525 8.34 27.65 7.73
CA GLN A 525 9.49 26.75 7.64
C GLN A 525 10.41 26.93 8.87
N ASN A 526 11.37 26.01 9.02
CA ASN A 526 12.50 26.15 9.95
C ASN A 526 13.89 26.00 9.28
N PHE A 527 13.99 25.96 7.94
CA PHE A 527 15.26 25.86 7.21
C PHE A 527 16.10 27.15 7.27
N GLY A 528 15.45 28.32 7.27
CA GLY A 528 16.09 29.63 7.15
C GLY A 528 16.22 30.18 5.73
N PHE A 529 15.46 29.63 4.75
CA PHE A 529 15.43 30.20 3.40
C PHE A 529 14.85 31.61 3.39
N GLU A 530 15.45 32.53 2.63
CA GLU A 530 14.90 33.86 2.36
C GLU A 530 15.09 34.19 0.86
N PRO A 531 14.24 33.65 -0.04
CA PRO A 531 14.39 33.84 -1.48
C PRO A 531 14.42 35.31 -1.89
N GLU A 532 13.62 36.17 -1.24
CA GLU A 532 13.61 37.63 -1.47
C GLU A 532 14.94 38.31 -1.13
N SER A 533 15.64 37.81 -0.11
CA SER A 533 16.99 38.23 0.29
C SER A 533 18.10 37.53 -0.50
N GLY A 534 17.76 36.60 -1.41
CA GLY A 534 18.69 35.77 -2.17
C GLY A 534 19.26 34.57 -1.39
N ILE A 535 18.74 34.26 -0.20
CA ILE A 535 19.20 33.13 0.62
C ILE A 535 18.46 31.87 0.17
N ARG A 536 19.13 31.10 -0.69
CA ARG A 536 18.61 29.85 -1.27
C ARG A 536 19.38 28.60 -0.82
N THR A 537 20.49 28.78 -0.12
CA THR A 537 21.30 27.70 0.43
C THR A 537 21.49 27.96 1.90
N VAL A 538 21.24 26.95 2.73
CA VAL A 538 21.33 27.03 4.19
C VAL A 538 22.08 25.82 4.74
N GLU A 539 22.86 26.03 5.80
CA GLU A 539 23.43 24.94 6.58
C GLU A 539 22.38 24.43 7.57
N LEU A 540 22.23 23.12 7.65
CA LEU A 540 21.32 22.47 8.60
C LEU A 540 22.05 22.18 9.90
N ASN A 541 21.37 22.43 11.02
CA ASN A 541 21.85 22.10 12.34
C ASN A 541 21.78 20.58 12.56
N PRO A 542 22.89 19.89 12.84
CA PRO A 542 22.86 18.44 13.08
C PRO A 542 22.08 18.03 14.34
N GLU A 543 21.83 18.96 15.26
CA GLU A 543 21.00 18.73 16.46
C GLU A 543 19.50 18.92 16.20
N GLU A 544 19.12 19.52 15.06
CA GLU A 544 17.73 19.61 14.64
C GLU A 544 17.35 18.31 13.90
N GLU A 545 16.44 17.54 14.46
CA GLU A 545 16.05 16.23 13.90
C GLU A 545 15.15 16.36 12.68
N HIS A 546 14.33 17.42 12.64
CA HIS A 546 13.25 17.61 11.67
C HIS A 546 13.24 19.02 11.08
N TYR A 547 13.13 19.08 9.76
CA TYR A 547 12.91 20.31 9.02
C TYR A 547 11.59 20.23 8.25
N TYR A 548 10.85 21.33 8.21
CA TYR A 548 9.60 21.45 7.46
C TYR A 548 9.60 22.68 6.56
N LEU A 549 8.92 22.55 5.42
CA LEU A 549 8.65 23.62 4.46
C LEU A 549 7.19 23.51 4.04
N ALA A 550 6.39 24.51 4.40
CA ALA A 550 5.02 24.63 3.91
C ALA A 550 4.88 25.86 3.00
N VAL A 551 4.30 25.63 1.83
CA VAL A 551 4.28 26.60 0.73
C VAL A 551 2.90 26.68 0.09
N ARG A 552 2.63 27.79 -0.59
CA ARG A 552 1.48 27.97 -1.48
C ARG A 552 1.96 28.29 -2.89
N ARG A 553 1.12 28.05 -3.88
CA ARG A 553 1.38 28.50 -5.25
C ARG A 553 1.28 30.01 -5.30
N VAL A 554 2.21 30.65 -6.01
CA VAL A 554 2.03 32.03 -6.44
C VAL A 554 0.91 32.04 -7.49
N GLU A 555 -0.13 32.84 -7.26
CA GLU A 555 -1.15 33.08 -8.28
C GLU A 555 -0.55 33.99 -9.35
N THR A 556 -0.27 33.44 -10.52
CA THR A 556 -0.06 34.24 -11.73
C THR A 556 -1.43 34.53 -12.34
N GLU A 557 -1.76 35.81 -12.54
CA GLU A 557 -2.90 36.20 -13.38
C GLU A 557 -2.67 35.61 -14.79
N GLU A 558 -3.46 34.60 -15.17
CA GLU A 558 -3.51 34.06 -16.55
C GLU A 558 -4.33 34.95 -17.49
#